data_AF-A0A6M9Q0Z0-F1
#
_entry.id   AF-A0A6M9Q0Z0-F1
#
_cell.length_a   1.000
_cell.length_b   1.000
_cell.length_c   1.000
_cell.angle_alpha   90.00
_cell.angle_beta   90.00
_cell.angle_gamma   90.00
#
_symmetry.space_group_name_H-M   'P 1'
#
loop_
_entity.id
_entity.type
_entity.pdbx_description
1 polymer ?
#
loop_
_entity_poly.entity_id
_entity_poly.type
_entity_poly.pdbx_seq_one_letter_code
_entity_poly.pdbx_strand_id
1 'polypeptide(L)'
;MHLFSENLAVEVSSYYRNIVLGHGATPKVFTMVNSDGDQYLFFIDDLQMERADEDQFLAYIVKEHDAVTYARGTLVIVEKNQQFIEFAVVDKDDEQAIVCSAELTRDMEDKPIGLSEFEKTLVKRDSIVFGHLYDPVKLSDEKIEDFESLWEEMKPKILHRTMGL
;
A
#
# COMPACT_ATOMS: atom_id res chain seq x y z
N MET A 1 -7.58 8.21 14.57
CA MET A 1 -6.79 8.32 13.34
C MET A 1 -5.49 9.02 13.67
N HIS A 2 -4.38 8.30 13.64
CA HIS A 2 -3.08 8.81 14.07
C HIS A 2 -2.42 9.74 13.03
N LEU A 3 -1.50 10.60 13.49
CA LEU A 3 -0.75 11.56 12.67
C LEU A 3 -0.06 10.90 11.47
N PHE A 4 0.51 9.71 11.67
CA PHE A 4 1.17 8.97 10.61
C PHE A 4 0.22 8.57 9.47
N SER A 5 -1.02 8.16 9.76
CA SER A 5 -1.96 7.73 8.73
C SER A 5 -2.39 8.88 7.82
N GLU A 6 -2.63 10.07 8.38
CA GLU A 6 -2.94 11.26 7.58
C GLU A 6 -1.77 11.71 6.72
N ASN A 7 -0.56 11.70 7.29
CA ASN A 7 0.66 12.02 6.56
C ASN A 7 0.90 11.01 5.42
N LEU A 8 0.72 9.72 5.70
CA LEU A 8 0.87 8.65 4.72
C LEU A 8 -0.15 8.80 3.58
N ALA A 9 -1.40 9.20 3.89
CA ALA A 9 -2.40 9.46 2.86
C ALA A 9 -1.98 10.58 1.89
N VAL A 10 -1.50 11.71 2.41
CA VAL A 10 -1.02 12.83 1.57
C VAL A 10 0.20 12.43 0.74
N GLU A 11 1.10 11.69 1.36
CA GLU A 11 2.37 11.30 0.75
C GLU A 11 2.17 10.27 -0.36
N VAL A 12 1.36 9.24 -0.13
CA VAL A 12 1.07 8.20 -1.13
C VAL A 12 0.29 8.79 -2.31
N SER A 13 -0.64 9.73 -2.08
CA SER A 13 -1.28 10.48 -3.18
C SER A 13 -0.26 11.22 -4.05
N SER A 14 0.69 11.90 -3.43
CA SER A 14 1.75 12.64 -4.14
C SER A 14 2.69 11.69 -4.89
N TYR A 15 3.01 10.55 -4.28
CA TYR A 15 3.83 9.50 -4.88
C TYR A 15 3.17 8.90 -6.12
N TYR A 16 1.89 8.52 -6.03
CA TYR A 16 1.12 8.03 -7.18
C TYR A 16 1.09 9.05 -8.31
N ARG A 17 0.83 10.33 -8.01
CA ARG A 17 0.82 11.38 -9.04
C ARG A 17 2.15 11.45 -9.80
N ASN A 18 3.27 11.39 -9.08
CA ASN A 18 4.59 11.44 -9.68
C ASN A 18 4.89 10.22 -10.54
N ILE A 19 4.50 9.01 -10.12
CA ILE A 19 4.72 7.81 -10.92
C ILE A 19 3.83 7.79 -12.16
N VAL A 20 2.55 8.09 -12.00
CA VAL A 20 1.57 8.04 -13.08
C VAL A 20 1.92 9.06 -14.16
N LEU A 21 2.11 10.32 -13.77
CA LEU A 21 2.35 11.41 -14.72
C LEU A 21 3.81 11.54 -15.15
N GLY A 22 4.75 11.24 -14.25
CA GLY A 22 6.18 11.37 -14.52
C GLY A 22 6.79 10.14 -15.19
N HIS A 23 6.32 8.94 -14.85
CA HIS A 23 6.89 7.69 -15.32
C HIS A 23 5.95 6.86 -16.19
N GLY A 24 4.69 7.25 -16.33
CA GLY A 24 3.74 6.56 -17.19
C GLY A 24 3.30 5.19 -16.66
N ALA A 25 3.44 4.95 -15.35
CA ALA A 25 3.19 3.65 -14.73
C ALA A 25 2.12 3.73 -13.63
N THR A 26 1.44 2.62 -13.36
CA THR A 26 0.38 2.52 -12.33
C THR A 26 0.62 1.32 -11.42
N PRO A 27 1.71 1.32 -10.62
CA PRO A 27 2.10 0.15 -9.84
C PRO A 27 1.21 -0.05 -8.62
N LYS A 28 1.14 -1.29 -8.13
CA LYS A 28 0.63 -1.58 -6.80
C LYS A 28 1.69 -1.22 -5.77
N VAL A 29 1.35 -0.31 -4.85
CA VAL A 29 2.27 0.16 -3.82
C VAL A 29 1.88 -0.41 -2.47
N PHE A 30 2.86 -0.83 -1.70
CA PHE A 30 2.72 -1.07 -0.27
C PHE A 30 3.66 -0.14 0.49
N THR A 31 3.17 0.42 1.60
CA THR A 31 4.01 1.13 2.54
C THR A 31 3.54 0.92 3.97
N MET A 32 4.46 0.88 4.92
CA MET A 32 4.15 0.77 6.35
C MET A 32 5.06 1.68 7.15
N VAL A 33 4.59 2.09 8.33
CA VAL A 33 5.31 2.94 9.28
C VAL A 33 5.25 2.27 10.64
N ASN A 34 6.40 2.11 11.30
CA ASN A 34 6.47 1.58 12.66
C ASN A 34 6.36 2.68 13.72
N SER A 35 6.39 2.28 15.00
CA SER A 35 6.28 3.20 16.14
C SER A 35 7.47 4.15 16.29
N ASP A 36 8.62 3.82 15.71
CA ASP A 36 9.81 4.69 15.63
C ASP A 36 9.72 5.71 14.48
N GLY A 37 8.68 5.63 13.64
CA GLY A 37 8.49 6.48 12.48
C GLY A 37 9.28 6.03 11.25
N ASP A 38 9.89 4.84 11.26
CA ASP A 38 10.54 4.28 10.08
C ASP A 38 9.49 3.80 9.09
N GLN A 39 9.58 4.33 7.88
CA GLN A 39 8.72 4.03 6.77
C GLN A 39 9.44 3.16 5.75
N TYR A 40 8.75 2.10 5.35
CA TYR A 40 9.14 1.19 4.29
C TYR A 40 8.15 1.35 3.14
N LEU A 41 8.62 1.48 1.91
CA LEU A 41 7.79 1.58 0.71
C LEU A 41 8.38 0.73 -0.42
N PHE A 42 7.55 -0.09 -1.04
CA PHE A 42 7.93 -0.93 -2.18
C PHE A 42 6.75 -1.23 -3.11
N PHE A 43 7.05 -1.74 -4.30
CA PHE A 43 6.04 -2.21 -5.23
C PHE A 43 5.68 -3.66 -4.95
N ILE A 44 4.39 -3.92 -4.83
CA ILE A 44 3.86 -5.27 -4.63
C ILE A 44 4.09 -6.12 -5.88
N ASP A 45 4.06 -5.50 -7.06
CA ASP A 45 4.27 -6.20 -8.34
C ASP A 45 5.67 -6.85 -8.44
N ASP A 46 6.64 -6.40 -7.62
CA ASP A 46 7.99 -6.99 -7.56
C ASP A 46 8.04 -8.31 -6.77
N LEU A 47 7.00 -8.65 -6.00
CA LEU A 47 6.94 -9.86 -5.16
C LEU A 47 6.73 -11.15 -5.97
N GLN A 48 6.15 -11.05 -7.17
CA GLN A 48 5.89 -12.17 -8.08
C GLN A 48 5.26 -13.41 -7.42
N MET A 49 4.35 -13.21 -6.47
CA MET A 49 3.69 -14.29 -5.73
C MET A 49 2.17 -14.28 -5.92
N GLU A 50 1.55 -15.42 -5.61
CA GLU A 50 0.10 -15.53 -5.60
C GLU A 50 -0.52 -14.65 -4.51
N ARG A 51 -1.73 -14.14 -4.76
CA ARG A 51 -2.37 -13.16 -3.87
C ARG A 51 -2.48 -13.62 -2.40
N ALA A 52 -2.73 -14.90 -2.17
CA ALA A 52 -2.84 -15.42 -0.81
C ALA A 52 -1.49 -15.42 -0.08
N ASP A 53 -0.40 -15.70 -0.80
CA ASP A 53 0.96 -15.62 -0.26
C ASP A 53 1.39 -14.17 -0.07
N GLU A 54 0.99 -13.28 -0.98
CA GLU A 54 1.19 -11.83 -0.88
C GLU A 54 0.56 -11.27 0.40
N ASP A 55 -0.71 -11.58 0.64
CA ASP A 55 -1.41 -11.11 1.84
C ASP A 55 -0.76 -11.65 3.13
N GLN A 56 -0.28 -12.91 3.12
CA GLN A 56 0.44 -13.49 4.25
C GLN A 56 1.81 -12.84 4.46
N PHE A 57 2.56 -12.58 3.40
CA PHE A 57 3.86 -11.91 3.47
C PHE A 57 3.70 -10.48 3.99
N LEU A 58 2.72 -9.73 3.46
CA LEU A 58 2.44 -8.37 3.90
C LEU A 58 2.00 -8.32 5.38
N ALA A 59 1.18 -9.27 5.82
CA ALA A 59 0.80 -9.37 7.23
C ALA A 59 1.99 -9.78 8.13
N TYR A 60 2.87 -10.65 7.64
CA TYR A 60 4.10 -11.02 8.32
C TYR A 60 5.01 -9.80 8.55
N ILE A 61 5.30 -9.01 7.51
CA ILE A 61 6.16 -7.83 7.66
C ILE A 61 5.52 -6.73 8.53
N VAL A 62 4.19 -6.54 8.43
CA VAL A 62 3.45 -5.60 9.29
C VAL A 62 3.63 -5.97 10.77
N LYS A 63 3.59 -7.25 11.07
CA LYS A 63 3.80 -7.78 12.42
C LYS A 63 5.26 -7.67 12.84
N GLU A 64 6.20 -8.09 12.01
CA GLU A 64 7.64 -8.15 12.32
C GLU A 64 8.22 -6.76 12.60
N HIS A 65 7.72 -5.74 11.91
CA HIS A 65 8.14 -4.34 12.09
C HIS A 65 7.30 -3.56 13.10
N ASP A 66 6.37 -4.21 13.80
CA ASP A 66 5.39 -3.56 14.69
C ASP A 66 4.76 -2.30 14.06
N ALA A 67 4.30 -2.43 12.81
CA ALA A 67 3.79 -1.31 12.05
C ALA A 67 2.54 -0.71 12.73
N VAL A 68 2.54 0.60 12.96
CA VAL A 68 1.39 1.33 13.55
C VAL A 68 0.39 1.75 12.47
N THR A 69 0.85 1.91 11.23
CA THR A 69 -0.03 2.14 10.08
C THR A 69 0.59 1.56 8.81
N TYR A 70 -0.26 1.18 7.85
CA TYR A 70 0.15 0.82 6.50
C TYR A 70 -0.78 1.42 5.46
N ALA A 71 -0.29 1.54 4.24
CA ALA A 71 -1.09 1.83 3.07
C ALA A 71 -0.86 0.79 1.97
N ARG A 72 -1.94 0.38 1.32
CA ARG A 72 -1.90 -0.52 0.17
C ARG A 72 -2.75 0.05 -0.96
N GLY A 73 -2.13 0.16 -2.13
CA GLY A 73 -2.77 0.66 -3.34
C GLY A 73 -3.07 -0.44 -4.35
N THR A 74 -4.15 -0.24 -5.10
CA THR A 74 -4.59 -1.10 -6.19
C THR A 74 -5.16 -0.26 -7.32
N LEU A 75 -5.14 -0.82 -8.53
CA LEU A 75 -5.91 -0.30 -9.66
C LEU A 75 -7.32 -0.90 -9.57
N VAL A 76 -8.35 -0.05 -9.66
CA VAL A 76 -9.76 -0.45 -9.70
C VAL A 76 -10.31 -0.11 -11.08
N ILE A 77 -10.78 -1.13 -11.79
CA ILE A 77 -11.37 -0.99 -13.12
C ILE A 77 -12.88 -1.20 -12.97
N VAL A 78 -13.66 -0.12 -13.05
CA VAL A 78 -15.13 -0.17 -12.97
C VAL A 78 -15.71 -0.48 -14.35
N GLU A 79 -15.26 0.25 -15.36
CA GLU A 79 -15.60 0.04 -16.77
C GLU A 79 -14.37 0.32 -17.66
N LYS A 80 -14.42 -0.05 -18.95
CA LYS A 80 -13.29 0.16 -19.88
C LYS A 80 -12.79 1.61 -19.92
N ASN A 81 -13.69 2.56 -19.70
CA ASN A 81 -13.39 4.00 -19.76
C ASN A 81 -13.29 4.65 -18.38
N GLN A 82 -13.46 3.89 -17.29
CA GLN A 82 -13.42 4.44 -15.94
C GLN A 82 -12.52 3.56 -15.06
N GLN A 83 -11.29 4.03 -14.88
CA GLN A 83 -10.26 3.42 -14.05
C GLN A 83 -9.94 4.35 -12.90
N PHE A 84 -9.77 3.80 -11.71
CA PHE A 84 -9.37 4.53 -10.52
C PHE A 84 -8.09 3.94 -9.96
N ILE A 85 -7.24 4.81 -9.42
CA ILE A 85 -6.21 4.40 -8.47
C ILE A 85 -6.82 4.58 -7.10
N GLU A 86 -6.92 3.48 -6.35
CA GLU A 86 -7.40 3.48 -4.98
C GLU A 86 -6.34 2.92 -4.06
N PHE A 87 -6.12 3.59 -2.94
CA PHE A 87 -5.35 3.03 -1.85
C PHE A 87 -6.05 3.28 -0.53
N ALA A 88 -5.91 2.35 0.40
CA ALA A 88 -6.39 2.55 1.76
C ALA A 88 -5.21 2.65 2.72
N VAL A 89 -5.29 3.61 3.63
CA VAL A 89 -4.42 3.75 4.80
C VAL A 89 -5.16 3.18 6.00
N VAL A 90 -4.56 2.17 6.61
CA VAL A 90 -5.11 1.45 7.75
C VAL A 90 -4.22 1.71 8.95
N ASP A 91 -4.86 1.99 10.06
CA ASP A 91 -4.25 2.24 11.35
C ASP A 91 -4.53 1.05 12.26
N LYS A 92 -3.53 0.64 13.04
CA LYS A 92 -3.62 -0.53 13.94
C LYS A 92 -4.75 -0.38 14.96
N ASP A 93 -4.90 0.83 15.50
CA ASP A 93 -5.77 1.12 16.65
C ASP A 93 -7.06 1.85 16.25
N ASP A 94 -7.28 2.09 14.95
CA ASP A 94 -8.51 2.72 14.43
C ASP A 94 -9.42 1.69 13.73
N GLU A 95 -10.72 1.78 14.01
CA GLU A 95 -11.75 1.00 13.31
C GLU A 95 -12.07 1.58 11.92
N GLN A 96 -11.63 2.81 11.65
CA GLN A 96 -11.74 3.48 10.37
C GLN A 96 -10.42 3.47 9.61
N ALA A 97 -10.53 3.51 8.29
CA ALA A 97 -9.42 3.63 7.37
C ALA A 97 -9.68 4.78 6.40
N ILE A 98 -8.60 5.41 5.94
CA ILE A 98 -8.66 6.47 4.92
C ILE A 98 -8.54 5.79 3.56
N VAL A 99 -9.59 5.82 2.75
CA VAL A 99 -9.51 5.45 1.34
C VAL A 99 -9.29 6.70 0.52
N CYS A 100 -8.26 6.68 -0.31
CA CYS A 100 -7.93 7.72 -1.26
C CYS A 100 -8.19 7.18 -2.68
N SER A 101 -9.01 7.88 -3.46
CA SER A 101 -9.37 7.49 -4.82
C SER A 101 -9.10 8.62 -5.80
N ALA A 102 -8.49 8.32 -6.95
CA ALA A 102 -8.29 9.27 -8.04
C ALA A 102 -8.63 8.63 -9.38
N GLU A 103 -9.33 9.37 -10.23
CA GLU A 103 -9.67 8.94 -11.58
C GLU A 103 -8.43 8.99 -12.47
N LEU A 104 -8.17 7.87 -13.14
CA LEU A 104 -7.06 7.68 -14.06
C LEU A 104 -7.55 7.82 -15.50
N THR A 105 -6.98 8.79 -16.21
CA THR A 105 -7.21 8.96 -17.66
C THR A 105 -6.07 8.34 -18.44
N ARG A 106 -6.40 7.46 -19.40
CA ARG A 106 -5.46 6.86 -20.34
C ARG A 106 -5.74 7.29 -21.78
N ASP A 107 -4.71 7.29 -22.62
CA ASP A 107 -4.86 7.52 -24.05
C ASP A 107 -5.27 6.24 -24.81
N MET A 108 -5.29 6.31 -26.15
CA MET A 108 -5.67 5.18 -27.01
C MET A 108 -4.66 4.01 -26.98
N GLU A 109 -3.44 4.23 -26.46
CA GLU A 109 -2.38 3.22 -26.32
C GLU A 109 -2.33 2.67 -24.89
N ASP A 110 -3.35 2.93 -24.06
CA ASP A 110 -3.42 2.56 -22.65
C ASP A 110 -2.34 3.22 -21.78
N LYS A 111 -1.72 4.31 -22.26
CA LYS A 111 -0.74 5.05 -21.46
C LYS A 111 -1.46 6.04 -20.54
N PRO A 112 -1.09 6.13 -19.25
CA PRO A 112 -1.68 7.12 -18.37
C PRO A 112 -1.26 8.53 -18.77
N ILE A 113 -2.25 9.42 -18.95
CA ILE A 113 -2.07 10.81 -19.39
C ILE A 113 -2.67 11.83 -18.41
N GLY A 114 -3.46 11.38 -17.45
CA GLY A 114 -4.11 12.23 -16.46
C GLY A 114 -4.42 11.46 -15.18
N LEU A 115 -4.36 12.18 -14.05
CA LEU A 115 -4.78 11.69 -12.75
C LEU A 115 -5.46 12.84 -12.02
N SER A 116 -6.69 12.63 -11.56
CA SER A 116 -7.40 13.63 -10.74
C SER A 116 -6.69 13.85 -9.40
N GLU A 117 -7.16 14.83 -8.63
CA GLU A 117 -6.79 14.87 -7.21
C GLU A 117 -7.37 13.64 -6.49
N PHE A 118 -6.67 13.17 -5.47
CA PHE A 118 -7.15 12.08 -4.63
C PHE A 118 -8.21 12.59 -3.66
N GLU A 119 -9.39 12.03 -3.74
CA GLU A 119 -10.47 12.26 -2.78
C GLU A 119 -10.30 11.32 -1.59
N LYS A 120 -10.29 11.88 -0.37
CA LYS A 120 -10.20 11.13 0.87
C LYS A 120 -11.59 10.81 1.41
N THR A 121 -11.85 9.55 1.69
CA THR A 121 -13.08 9.08 2.35
C THR A 121 -12.73 8.20 3.54
N LEU A 122 -13.43 8.41 4.65
CA LEU A 122 -13.35 7.51 5.81
C LEU A 122 -14.33 6.36 5.63
N VAL A 123 -13.83 5.14 5.74
CA VAL A 123 -14.63 3.91 5.67
C VAL A 123 -14.29 3.00 6.84
N LYS A 124 -15.16 2.04 7.14
CA LYS A 124 -14.85 1.01 8.14
C LYS A 124 -13.72 0.13 7.63
N ARG A 125 -12.73 -0.15 8.47
CA ARG A 125 -11.59 -1.03 8.13
C ARG A 125 -12.06 -2.37 7.57
N ASP A 126 -13.06 -2.98 8.20
CA ASP A 126 -13.62 -4.29 7.81
C ASP A 126 -14.32 -4.30 6.45
N SER A 127 -14.60 -3.12 5.86
CA SER A 127 -15.16 -3.03 4.50
C SER A 127 -14.09 -3.06 3.41
N ILE A 128 -12.80 -2.96 3.77
CA ILE A 128 -11.69 -2.95 2.84
C ILE A 128 -11.12 -4.36 2.71
N VAL A 129 -11.01 -4.86 1.48
CA VAL A 129 -10.52 -6.23 1.20
C VAL A 129 -9.14 -6.50 1.79
N PHE A 130 -8.28 -5.50 1.87
CA PHE A 130 -6.95 -5.56 2.45
C PHE A 130 -6.84 -4.80 3.79
N GLY A 131 -7.95 -4.61 4.50
CA GLY A 131 -8.01 -3.95 5.81
C GLY A 131 -7.51 -4.80 6.98
N HIS A 132 -7.14 -6.05 6.72
CA HIS A 132 -6.99 -7.11 7.72
C HIS A 132 -5.54 -7.58 7.93
N LEU A 133 -4.53 -6.81 7.52
CA LEU A 133 -3.12 -7.24 7.66
C LEU A 133 -2.65 -7.26 9.13
N TYR A 134 -3.42 -6.66 10.04
CA TYR A 134 -3.20 -6.77 11.48
C TYR A 134 -3.79 -8.04 12.11
N ASP A 135 -4.63 -8.78 11.37
CA ASP A 135 -5.25 -9.97 11.92
C ASP A 135 -4.20 -11.06 12.16
N PRO A 136 -4.34 -11.90 13.20
CA PRO A 136 -3.35 -12.92 13.50
C PRO A 136 -3.15 -13.90 12.35
N VAL A 137 -1.95 -13.92 11.78
CA VAL A 137 -1.55 -14.93 10.79
C VAL A 137 -0.80 -16.06 11.46
N LYS A 138 -1.25 -17.29 11.20
CA LYS A 138 -0.54 -18.52 11.60
C LYS A 138 0.28 -19.01 10.42
N LEU A 139 1.60 -18.89 10.53
CA LEU A 139 2.56 -19.38 9.55
C LEU A 139 3.28 -20.61 10.12
N SER A 140 3.67 -21.54 9.27
CA SER A 140 4.63 -22.59 9.62
C SER A 140 6.04 -22.00 9.72
N ASP A 141 6.92 -22.64 10.47
CA ASP A 141 8.32 -22.20 10.60
C ASP A 141 9.01 -22.08 9.23
N GLU A 142 8.79 -23.05 8.33
CA GLU A 142 9.28 -23.00 6.94
C GLU A 142 8.82 -21.74 6.20
N LYS A 143 7.56 -21.33 6.37
CA LYS A 143 7.01 -20.14 5.70
C LYS A 143 7.58 -18.85 6.28
N ILE A 144 7.90 -18.86 7.57
CA ILE A 144 8.58 -17.74 8.23
C ILE A 144 9.99 -17.58 7.67
N GLU A 145 10.76 -18.67 7.58
CA GLU A 145 12.12 -18.67 7.00
C GLU A 145 12.12 -18.18 5.54
N ASP A 146 11.13 -18.60 4.74
CA ASP A 146 10.95 -18.12 3.36
C ASP A 146 10.71 -16.60 3.31
N PHE A 147 9.81 -16.10 4.16
CA PHE A 147 9.47 -14.67 4.22
C PHE A 147 10.60 -13.80 4.76
N GLU A 148 11.36 -14.28 5.75
CA GLU A 148 12.57 -13.62 6.24
C GLU A 148 13.62 -13.49 5.13
N SER A 149 13.86 -14.59 4.41
CA SER A 149 14.81 -14.62 3.29
C SER A 149 14.40 -13.64 2.19
N LEU A 150 13.11 -13.63 1.84
CA LEU A 150 12.56 -12.68 0.87
C LEU A 150 12.72 -11.24 1.34
N TRP A 151 12.39 -10.95 2.60
CA TRP A 151 12.49 -9.61 3.16
C TRP A 151 13.92 -9.08 3.10
N GLU A 152 14.91 -9.87 3.50
CA GLU A 152 16.31 -9.46 3.45
C GLU A 152 16.82 -9.25 2.00
N GLU A 153 16.29 -9.98 1.03
CA GLU A 153 16.58 -9.74 -0.40
C GLU A 153 15.96 -8.42 -0.91
N MET A 154 14.76 -8.08 -0.43
CA MET A 154 14.03 -6.88 -0.83
C MET A 154 14.57 -5.61 -0.17
N LYS A 155 14.94 -5.68 1.10
CA LYS A 155 15.38 -4.55 1.93
C LYS A 155 16.37 -3.57 1.29
N PRO A 156 17.39 -3.99 0.50
CA PRO A 156 18.26 -3.03 -0.20
C PRO A 156 17.60 -2.33 -1.41
N LYS A 157 16.47 -2.84 -1.91
CA LYS A 157 15.75 -2.36 -3.10
C LYS A 157 14.55 -1.48 -2.76
N ILE A 158 14.07 -1.53 -1.51
CA ILE A 158 12.92 -0.75 -1.06
C ILE A 158 13.33 0.67 -0.66
N LEU A 159 12.37 1.60 -0.71
CA LEU A 159 12.56 2.91 -0.13
C LEU A 159 12.39 2.80 1.39
N HIS A 160 13.44 3.16 2.14
CA HIS A 160 13.43 3.23 3.59
C HIS A 160 13.80 4.65 4.04
N ARG A 161 12.95 5.26 4.86
CA ARG A 161 13.17 6.61 5.40
C ARG A 161 12.43 6.79 6.72
N THR A 162 12.84 7.78 7.49
CA THR A 162 12.10 8.18 8.70
C THR A 162 11.06 9.25 8.35
N MET A 163 9.81 9.04 8.75
CA MET A 163 8.78 10.07 8.69
C MET A 163 9.05 11.11 9.79
N GLY A 164 9.26 12.36 9.36
CA GLY A 164 9.32 13.49 10.30
C GLY A 164 7.98 13.65 11.01
N LEU A 165 8.02 13.68 12.35
CA LEU A 165 6.91 14.13 13.19
C LEU A 165 6.73 15.64 13.11
#